data_AF-A0A6J8AEU7-F1
#
_entry.id   AF-A0A6J8AEU7-F1
#
_cell.length_a   1.000
_cell.length_b   1.000
_cell.length_c   1.000
_cell.angle_alpha   90.00
_cell.angle_beta   90.00
_cell.angle_gamma   90.00
#
_symmetry.space_group_name_H-M   'P 1'
#
loop_
_entity.id
_entity.type
_entity.pdbx_description
1 polymer ?
#
loop_
_entity_poly.entity_id
_entity_poly.type
_entity_poly.pdbx_seq_one_letter_code
_entity_poly.pdbx_strand_id
1 'polypeptide(L)'
;MYLEKIEIVKNVKIGTRSEGGLAIFCKTKLTDGISIDRELDCGIVIIKLKHEFFNTANDIHICFSNIPHEKSNFYNKCDVDFYDIIESVCLEYKEKGSFLVCGDLNSPIGEIDDVLSNDNLNLYLDSVDHVETPIAPKRHSVDKTVNAFGRKLLQLCYNTELTIANGRL
;
A
#
# COMPACT_ATOMS: atom_id res chain seq x y z
N MET A 1 30.31 1.36 19.01
CA MET A 1 29.12 1.68 18.19
C MET A 1 29.28 0.97 16.86
N TYR A 2 28.76 -0.25 16.73
CA TYR A 2 28.83 -1.00 15.47
C TYR A 2 27.82 -0.38 14.51
N LEU A 3 28.30 0.25 13.43
CA LEU A 3 27.46 0.67 12.32
C LEU A 3 26.94 -0.61 11.65
N GLU A 4 25.67 -0.95 11.89
CA GLU A 4 25.01 -2.02 11.14
C GLU A 4 25.05 -1.67 9.64
N LYS A 5 25.61 -2.57 8.81
CA LYS A 5 25.69 -2.36 7.36
C LYS A 5 24.28 -2.40 6.74
N ILE A 6 23.93 -1.32 6.05
CA ILE A 6 22.72 -1.19 5.25
C ILE A 6 23.08 -1.55 3.80
N GLU A 7 22.26 -2.38 3.16
CA GLU A 7 22.39 -2.72 1.75
C GLU A 7 21.21 -2.16 0.94
N ILE A 8 21.50 -1.77 -0.30
CA ILE A 8 20.48 -1.36 -1.27
C ILE A 8 19.85 -2.65 -1.80
N VAL A 9 18.58 -2.89 -1.45
CA VAL A 9 17.81 -3.99 -2.04
C VAL A 9 17.45 -3.63 -3.47
N LYS A 10 16.99 -2.40 -3.69
CA LYS A 10 16.66 -1.91 -5.02
C LYS A 10 16.71 -0.38 -5.12
N ASN A 11 17.09 0.10 -6.29
CA ASN A 11 16.92 1.48 -6.71
C ASN A 11 16.13 1.49 -8.03
N VAL A 12 14.95 2.10 -8.03
CA VAL A 12 14.09 2.29 -9.21
C VAL A 12 13.95 3.77 -9.48
N LYS A 13 14.20 4.17 -10.72
CA LYS A 13 13.99 5.55 -11.17
C LYS A 13 12.59 5.66 -11.75
N ILE A 14 11.84 6.64 -11.27
CA ILE A 14 10.53 7.00 -11.82
C ILE A 14 10.74 8.30 -12.61
N GLY A 15 10.58 8.25 -13.94
CA GLY A 15 10.80 9.39 -14.83
C GLY A 15 12.27 9.65 -15.21
N THR A 16 12.56 10.84 -15.75
CA THR A 16 13.92 11.22 -16.13
C THR A 16 14.78 11.56 -14.90
N ARG A 17 16.10 11.75 -15.07
CA ARG A 17 17.18 11.80 -14.03
C ARG A 17 16.98 12.82 -12.88
N SER A 18 15.86 13.55 -12.84
CA SER A 18 15.51 14.61 -11.91
C SER A 18 14.01 14.64 -11.53
N GLU A 19 13.20 13.63 -11.89
CA GLU A 19 11.73 13.65 -11.72
C GLU A 19 11.18 12.67 -10.66
N GLY A 20 12.05 11.94 -9.95
CA GLY A 20 11.65 11.07 -8.84
C GLY A 20 12.50 9.80 -8.73
N GLY A 21 12.15 8.95 -7.74
CA GLY A 21 12.81 7.67 -7.53
C GLY A 21 12.30 6.96 -6.27
N LEU A 22 12.41 5.65 -6.29
CA LEU A 22 12.13 4.75 -5.17
C LEU A 22 13.42 4.01 -4.83
N ALA A 23 13.87 4.12 -3.59
CA ALA A 23 15.02 3.37 -3.09
C ALA A 23 14.58 2.55 -1.87
N ILE A 24 14.85 1.24 -1.93
CA ILE A 24 14.51 0.31 -0.87
C ILE A 24 15.80 -0.21 -0.26
N PHE A 25 15.95 0.02 1.04
CA PHE A 25 17.11 -0.37 1.83
C PHE A 25 16.70 -1.44 2.84
N CYS A 26 17.57 -2.41 3.05
CA CYS A 26 17.42 -3.36 4.15
C CYS A 26 18.72 -3.52 4.93
N LYS A 27 18.61 -4.05 6.13
CA LYS A 27 19.80 -4.45 6.90
C LYS A 27 20.38 -5.70 6.23
N THR A 28 21.70 -5.75 6.08
CA THR A 28 22.42 -6.90 5.48
C THR A 28 21.98 -8.24 6.08
N LYS A 29 21.76 -8.29 7.40
CA LYS A 29 21.30 -9.50 8.09
C LYS A 29 19.92 -10.02 7.68
N LEU A 30 19.15 -9.25 6.90
CA LEU A 30 17.81 -9.59 6.46
C LEU A 30 17.74 -10.00 4.99
N THR A 31 18.84 -9.89 4.23
CA THR A 31 18.84 -10.08 2.77
C THR A 31 18.40 -11.47 2.36
N ASP A 32 18.76 -12.51 3.12
CA ASP A 32 18.39 -13.89 2.80
C ASP A 32 16.87 -14.13 2.89
N GLY A 33 16.19 -13.35 3.73
CA GLY A 33 14.74 -13.34 3.89
C GLY A 33 14.00 -12.45 2.90
N ILE A 34 14.70 -11.62 2.13
CA ILE A 34 14.10 -10.58 1.28
C ILE A 34 14.43 -10.87 -0.18
N SER A 35 13.43 -10.83 -1.05
CA SER A 35 13.61 -10.98 -2.50
C SER A 35 12.74 -10.00 -3.25
N ILE A 36 13.19 -9.54 -4.41
CA ILE A 36 12.35 -8.79 -5.34
C ILE A 36 11.45 -9.80 -6.07
N ASP A 37 10.15 -9.62 -5.96
CA ASP A 37 9.17 -10.52 -6.57
C ASP A 37 8.73 -10.01 -7.95
N ARG A 38 8.50 -8.70 -8.08
CA ARG A 38 8.16 -8.06 -9.35
C ARG A 38 8.54 -6.58 -9.37
N GLU A 39 8.89 -6.09 -10.56
CA GLU A 39 9.09 -4.68 -10.86
C GLU A 39 8.13 -4.28 -11.99
N LEU A 40 7.46 -3.14 -11.86
CA LEU A 40 6.58 -2.60 -12.88
C LEU A 40 7.21 -1.37 -13.54
N ASP A 41 6.94 -1.17 -14.84
CA ASP A 41 7.50 -0.08 -15.64
C ASP A 41 7.13 1.32 -15.13
N CYS A 42 6.07 1.43 -14.33
CA CYS A 42 5.62 2.68 -13.70
C CYS A 42 6.38 3.04 -12.42
N GLY A 43 7.36 2.23 -11.99
CA GLY A 43 8.16 2.53 -10.81
C GLY A 43 7.67 1.91 -9.50
N ILE A 44 6.71 0.99 -9.59
CA ILE A 44 6.24 0.18 -8.46
C ILE A 44 7.14 -1.06 -8.31
N VAL A 45 7.49 -1.40 -7.08
CA VAL A 45 8.30 -2.58 -6.76
C VAL A 45 7.61 -3.43 -5.72
N ILE A 46 7.45 -4.72 -6.01
CA ILE A 46 6.93 -5.71 -5.07
C ILE A 46 8.10 -6.50 -4.52
N ILE A 47 8.25 -6.45 -3.20
CA ILE A 47 9.22 -7.26 -2.46
C ILE A 47 8.47 -8.37 -1.73
N LYS A 48 9.09 -9.54 -1.68
CA LYS A 48 8.66 -10.69 -0.90
C LYS A 48 9.55 -10.85 0.33
N LEU A 49 8.93 -10.93 1.50
CA LEU A 49 9.52 -11.38 2.76
C LEU A 49 9.17 -12.86 2.95
N LYS A 50 10.20 -13.71 3.03
CA LYS A 50 10.05 -15.16 3.16
C LYS A 50 9.59 -15.53 4.56
N HIS A 51 8.48 -16.26 4.66
CA HIS A 51 7.89 -16.65 5.92
C HIS A 51 8.81 -17.50 6.80
N GLU A 52 9.57 -18.41 6.19
CA GLU A 52 10.57 -19.25 6.89
C GLU A 52 11.64 -18.41 7.59
N PHE A 53 12.04 -17.29 6.99
CA PHE A 53 13.06 -16.40 7.54
C PHE A 53 12.51 -15.50 8.65
N PHE A 54 11.30 -14.97 8.47
CA PHE A 54 10.68 -14.04 9.41
C PHE A 54 9.78 -14.72 10.45
N ASN A 55 9.66 -16.05 10.40
CA ASN A 55 8.78 -16.85 11.26
C ASN A 55 7.33 -16.36 11.25
N THR A 56 6.80 -16.09 10.05
CA THR A 56 5.41 -15.69 9.82
C THR A 56 4.60 -16.87 9.27
N ALA A 57 3.27 -16.79 9.33
CA ALA A 57 2.40 -17.87 8.85
C ALA A 57 2.47 -18.03 7.32
N ASN A 58 2.54 -16.92 6.60
CA ASN A 58 2.63 -16.86 5.15
C ASN A 58 3.71 -15.86 4.74
N ASP A 59 4.11 -15.92 3.46
CA ASP A 59 4.98 -14.90 2.89
C ASP A 59 4.30 -13.54 2.93
N ILE A 60 5.08 -12.47 3.12
CA ILE A 60 4.56 -11.09 3.12
C ILE A 60 5.05 -10.39 1.88
N HIS A 61 4.13 -9.84 1.11
CA HIS A 61 4.40 -9.06 -0.08
C HIS A 61 4.20 -7.58 0.20
N ILE A 62 5.21 -6.77 -0.09
CA ILE A 62 5.19 -5.32 0.11
C ILE A 62 5.29 -4.64 -1.25
N CYS A 63 4.23 -3.95 -1.63
CA CYS A 63 4.17 -3.08 -2.79
C CYS A 63 4.66 -1.68 -2.41
N PHE A 64 5.87 -1.34 -2.85
CA PHE A 64 6.44 -0.01 -2.70
C PHE A 64 6.07 0.87 -3.87
N SER A 65 5.52 2.05 -3.57
CA SER A 65 5.16 3.06 -4.56
C SER A 65 5.47 4.47 -4.06
N ASN A 66 5.85 5.36 -4.97
CA ASN A 66 5.98 6.80 -4.73
C ASN A 66 5.14 7.52 -5.78
N ILE A 67 3.87 7.75 -5.46
CA ILE A 67 2.87 8.32 -6.36
C ILE A 67 3.04 9.84 -6.38
N PRO A 68 3.33 10.47 -7.52
CA PRO A 68 3.39 11.93 -7.61
C PRO A 68 2.05 12.55 -7.21
N HIS A 69 2.07 13.67 -6.49
CA HIS A 69 0.86 14.42 -6.14
C HIS A 69 -0.06 14.67 -7.35
N GLU A 70 -1.39 14.64 -7.18
CA GLU A 70 -2.40 14.69 -8.26
C GLU A 70 -2.25 15.90 -9.22
N LYS A 71 -1.61 16.97 -8.75
CA LYS A 71 -1.34 18.21 -9.53
C LYS A 71 0.06 18.26 -10.16
N SER A 72 0.80 17.15 -10.13
CA SER A 72 2.15 17.06 -10.67
C SER A 72 2.15 17.13 -12.19
N ASN A 73 3.15 17.81 -12.76
CA ASN A 73 3.40 17.81 -14.20
C ASN A 73 3.75 16.42 -14.77
N PHE A 74 4.03 15.44 -13.91
CA PHE A 74 4.19 14.04 -14.30
C PHE A 74 3.02 13.55 -15.18
N TYR A 75 1.79 13.85 -14.78
CA TYR A 75 0.58 13.39 -15.46
C TYR A 75 0.33 14.06 -16.81
N ASN A 76 1.08 15.12 -17.16
CA ASN A 76 1.06 15.69 -18.51
C ASN A 76 1.87 14.86 -19.52
N LYS A 77 2.77 14.01 -19.03
CA LYS A 77 3.69 13.19 -19.84
C LYS A 77 3.34 11.70 -19.77
N CYS A 78 2.76 11.26 -18.67
CA CYS A 78 2.46 9.86 -18.38
C CYS A 78 1.00 9.72 -17.96
N ASP A 79 0.21 9.03 -18.77
CA ASP A 79 -1.16 8.64 -18.43
C ASP A 79 -1.10 7.29 -17.68
N VAL A 80 -1.02 7.37 -16.35
CA VAL A 80 -0.87 6.20 -15.48
C VAL A 80 -1.80 6.35 -14.28
N ASP A 81 -2.65 5.34 -14.06
CA ASP A 81 -3.44 5.21 -12.84
C ASP A 81 -2.76 4.26 -11.86
N PHE A 82 -1.99 4.83 -10.93
CA PHE A 82 -1.25 4.04 -9.95
C PHE A 82 -2.18 3.23 -9.02
N TYR A 83 -3.38 3.73 -8.71
CA TYR A 83 -4.28 3.05 -7.79
C TYR A 83 -4.90 1.82 -8.43
N ASP A 84 -5.32 1.90 -9.69
CA ASP A 84 -5.84 0.75 -10.44
C ASP A 84 -4.76 -0.34 -10.61
N ILE A 85 -3.51 0.07 -10.84
CA ILE A 85 -2.38 -0.86 -10.90
C ILE A 85 -2.16 -1.55 -9.55
N ILE A 86 -2.10 -0.78 -8.44
CA ILE A 86 -1.88 -1.35 -7.10
C ILE A 86 -3.05 -2.24 -6.70
N GLU A 87 -4.29 -1.86 -7.01
CA GLU A 87 -5.48 -2.69 -6.78
C GLU A 87 -5.37 -4.03 -7.52
N SER A 88 -5.05 -3.99 -8.82
CA SER A 88 -4.86 -5.19 -9.64
C SER A 88 -3.77 -6.10 -9.07
N VAL A 89 -2.65 -5.53 -8.64
CA VAL A 89 -1.57 -6.28 -7.98
C VAL A 89 -2.06 -6.86 -6.65
N CYS A 90 -2.77 -6.10 -5.83
CA CYS A 90 -3.28 -6.58 -4.55
C CYS A 90 -4.20 -7.80 -4.75
N LEU A 91 -5.11 -7.74 -5.72
CA LEU A 91 -6.02 -8.84 -6.05
C LEU A 91 -5.26 -10.07 -6.55
N GLU A 92 -4.23 -9.90 -7.38
CA GLU A 92 -3.39 -11.01 -7.83
C GLU A 92 -2.61 -11.67 -6.68
N TYR A 93 -2.24 -10.90 -5.66
CA TYR A 93 -1.43 -11.37 -4.54
C TYR A 93 -2.25 -11.84 -3.34
N LYS A 94 -3.58 -11.66 -3.35
CA LYS A 94 -4.49 -12.06 -2.26
C LYS A 94 -4.31 -13.53 -1.86
N GLU A 95 -4.10 -14.42 -2.83
CA GLU A 95 -3.91 -15.86 -2.61
C GLU A 95 -2.45 -16.26 -2.33
N LYS A 96 -1.48 -15.35 -2.46
CA LYS A 96 -0.05 -15.67 -2.32
C LYS A 96 0.48 -15.47 -0.91
N GLY A 97 -0.20 -14.69 -0.08
CA GLY A 97 0.20 -14.39 1.29
C GLY A 97 -0.37 -13.06 1.78
N SER A 98 0.23 -12.51 2.84
CA SER A 98 -0.15 -11.19 3.32
C SER A 98 0.35 -10.10 2.37
N PHE A 99 -0.44 -9.05 2.18
CA PHE A 99 -0.08 -7.95 1.28
C PHE A 99 -0.08 -6.60 2.01
N LEU A 100 0.92 -5.77 1.71
CA LEU A 100 1.09 -4.43 2.26
C LEU A 100 1.38 -3.45 1.12
N VAL A 101 0.79 -2.27 1.18
CA VAL A 101 1.15 -1.13 0.31
C VAL A 101 1.91 -0.12 1.15
N CYS A 102 3.06 0.33 0.65
CA CYS A 102 3.98 1.21 1.36
C CYS A 102 4.57 2.29 0.46
N GLY A 103 4.87 3.45 1.07
CA GLY A 103 5.51 4.59 0.43
C GLY A 103 4.65 5.85 0.48
N ASP A 104 5.00 6.83 -0.33
CA ASP A 104 4.24 8.08 -0.42
C ASP A 104 3.16 7.95 -1.50
N LEU A 105 1.91 7.85 -1.07
CA LEU A 105 0.78 7.73 -1.97
C LEU A 105 0.18 9.10 -2.36
N ASN A 106 0.58 10.22 -1.73
CA ASN A 106 0.03 11.56 -1.97
C ASN A 106 -1.51 11.64 -2.04
N SER A 107 -2.18 10.85 -1.21
CA SER A 107 -3.63 10.62 -1.22
C SER A 107 -4.26 10.95 0.13
N PRO A 108 -4.29 12.22 0.55
CA PRO A 108 -4.94 12.62 1.79
C PRO A 108 -6.44 12.28 1.73
N ILE A 109 -6.91 11.53 2.73
CA ILE A 109 -8.31 11.05 2.84
C ILE A 109 -9.13 11.79 3.90
N GLY A 110 -8.54 12.81 4.53
CA GLY A 110 -9.22 13.56 5.59
C GLY A 110 -9.59 12.66 6.77
N GLU A 111 -10.83 12.81 7.24
CA GLU A 111 -11.46 12.01 8.30
C GLU A 111 -12.31 10.84 7.76
N ILE A 112 -12.28 10.58 6.45
CA ILE A 112 -13.08 9.49 5.87
C ILE A 112 -12.53 8.14 6.34
N ASP A 113 -13.44 7.20 6.66
CA ASP A 113 -13.09 5.83 7.02
C ASP A 113 -12.84 4.98 5.77
N ASP A 114 -11.74 4.23 5.80
CA ASP A 114 -11.28 3.26 4.80
C ASP A 114 -11.83 1.85 5.04
N VAL A 115 -12.70 1.69 6.04
CA VAL A 115 -13.47 0.46 6.27
C VAL A 115 -14.93 0.75 5.99
N LEU A 116 -15.57 -0.12 5.21
CA LEU A 116 -17.02 -0.07 5.03
C LEU A 116 -17.69 -0.56 6.32
N SER A 117 -18.42 0.32 7.00
CA SER A 117 -19.27 -0.10 8.10
C SER A 117 -20.61 -0.58 7.55
N ASN A 118 -21.02 -1.80 7.94
CA ASN A 118 -22.31 -2.37 7.57
C ASN A 118 -23.45 -1.88 8.48
N ASP A 119 -23.26 -0.76 9.18
CA ASP A 119 -24.05 -0.35 10.35
C ASP A 119 -25.54 -0.09 10.05
N ASN A 120 -25.98 -0.17 8.80
CA ASN A 120 -27.36 0.04 8.38
C ASN A 120 -27.97 -1.12 7.57
N LEU A 121 -27.28 -2.25 7.38
CA LEU A 121 -27.82 -3.36 6.58
C LEU A 121 -29.08 -3.98 7.22
N ASN A 122 -29.15 -3.95 8.55
CA ASN A 122 -30.30 -4.39 9.35
C ASN A 122 -31.57 -3.54 9.11
N LEU A 123 -31.46 -2.36 8.47
CA LEU A 123 -32.62 -1.56 8.06
C LEU A 123 -33.26 -2.07 6.76
N TYR A 124 -32.54 -2.89 5.99
CA TYR A 124 -32.95 -3.33 4.66
C TYR A 124 -33.09 -4.85 4.52
N LEU A 125 -32.64 -5.62 5.51
CA LEU A 125 -32.66 -7.08 5.50
C LEU A 125 -33.18 -7.61 6.85
N ASP A 126 -34.21 -8.46 6.80
CA ASP A 126 -34.89 -9.01 7.99
C ASP A 126 -34.01 -9.96 8.82
N SER A 127 -32.97 -10.52 8.22
CA SER A 127 -31.98 -11.37 8.88
C SER A 127 -30.66 -11.32 8.11
N VAL A 128 -29.73 -10.50 8.58
CA VAL A 128 -28.33 -10.61 8.16
C VAL A 128 -27.65 -11.40 9.26
N ASP A 129 -27.03 -12.54 8.92
CA ASP A 129 -25.99 -13.09 9.79
C ASP A 129 -25.01 -11.95 10.07
N HIS A 130 -24.74 -11.65 11.33
CA HIS A 130 -23.86 -10.55 11.70
C HIS A 130 -22.52 -10.72 11.00
N VAL A 131 -22.33 -10.01 9.88
CA VAL A 131 -21.04 -9.90 9.23
C VAL A 131 -20.21 -9.09 10.20
N GLU A 132 -19.21 -9.72 10.82
CA GLU A 132 -18.28 -9.03 11.70
C GLU A 132 -17.68 -7.86 10.90
N THR A 133 -18.03 -6.63 11.31
CA THR A 133 -17.47 -5.44 10.71
C THR A 133 -15.97 -5.45 11.01
N PRO A 134 -15.09 -5.28 10.01
CA PRO A 134 -13.65 -5.23 10.27
C PRO A 134 -13.36 -4.12 11.28
N ILE A 135 -12.87 -4.47 12.48
CA ILE A 135 -12.58 -3.47 13.50
C ILE A 135 -11.15 -2.97 13.28
N ALA A 136 -11.04 -1.88 12.53
CA ALA A 136 -9.81 -1.10 12.47
C ALA A 136 -9.79 -0.06 13.62
N PRO A 137 -8.67 0.11 14.35
CA PRO A 137 -8.54 1.21 15.30
C PRO A 137 -8.79 2.56 14.62
N LYS A 138 -9.29 3.56 15.35
CA LYS A 138 -9.50 4.89 14.78
C LYS A 138 -8.14 5.52 14.40
N ARG A 139 -8.10 6.24 13.27
CA ARG A 139 -6.93 7.08 12.93
C ARG A 139 -6.86 8.28 13.89
N HIS A 140 -5.75 8.41 14.60
CA HIS A 140 -5.44 9.54 15.48
C HIS A 140 -4.76 10.69 14.75
N SER A 141 -3.98 10.36 13.71
CA SER A 141 -3.39 11.34 12.80
C SER A 141 -4.15 11.31 11.47
N VAL A 142 -4.77 12.42 11.13
CA VAL A 142 -5.60 12.57 9.93
C VAL A 142 -5.22 13.83 9.18
N ASP A 143 -5.24 13.76 7.85
CA ASP A 143 -5.11 14.95 7.02
C ASP A 143 -6.33 15.87 7.19
N LYS A 144 -6.18 17.15 6.84
CA LYS A 144 -7.30 18.11 6.87
C LYS A 144 -8.09 18.17 5.57
N THR A 145 -7.58 17.52 4.52
CA THR A 145 -8.09 17.65 3.16
C THR A 145 -8.38 16.29 2.57
N VAL A 146 -9.27 16.26 1.59
CA VAL A 146 -9.52 15.09 0.74
C VAL A 146 -9.23 15.51 -0.69
N ASN A 147 -8.45 14.72 -1.42
CA ASN A 147 -8.19 14.95 -2.85
C ASN A 147 -8.71 13.80 -3.72
N ALA A 148 -8.56 13.89 -5.05
CA ALA A 148 -9.08 12.86 -5.97
C ALA A 148 -8.38 11.52 -5.74
N PHE A 149 -7.08 11.57 -5.45
CA PHE A 149 -6.27 10.40 -5.12
C PHE A 149 -6.63 9.76 -3.77
N GLY A 150 -7.04 10.56 -2.79
CA GLY A 150 -7.61 10.08 -1.53
C GLY A 150 -8.87 9.25 -1.77
N ARG A 151 -9.74 9.68 -2.68
CA ARG A 151 -10.93 8.90 -3.05
C ARG A 151 -10.57 7.59 -3.75
N LYS A 152 -9.55 7.58 -4.59
CA LYS A 152 -9.03 6.36 -5.21
C LYS A 152 -8.40 5.41 -4.18
N LEU A 153 -7.67 5.93 -3.20
CA LEU A 153 -7.14 5.13 -2.10
C LEU A 153 -8.25 4.47 -1.29
N LEU A 154 -9.33 5.20 -0.98
CA LEU A 154 -10.50 4.62 -0.30
C LEU A 154 -11.15 3.51 -1.13
N GLN A 155 -11.32 3.73 -2.44
CA GLN A 155 -11.86 2.70 -3.33
C GLN A 155 -10.98 1.45 -3.36
N LEU A 156 -9.67 1.63 -3.44
CA LEU A 156 -8.69 0.54 -3.37
C LEU A 156 -8.87 -0.23 -2.05
N CYS A 157 -8.96 0.46 -0.90
CA CYS A 157 -9.22 -0.18 0.39
C CYS A 157 -10.51 -1.00 0.38
N TYR A 158 -11.61 -0.44 -0.14
CA TYR A 158 -12.90 -1.13 -0.21
C TYR A 158 -12.87 -2.36 -1.12
N ASN A 159 -12.19 -2.28 -2.27
CA ASN A 159 -12.12 -3.36 -3.24
C ASN A 159 -11.18 -4.50 -2.82
N THR A 160 -10.16 -4.18 -2.02
CA THR A 160 -9.10 -5.13 -1.65
C THR A 160 -9.18 -5.62 -0.21
N GLU A 161 -10.10 -5.06 0.59
CA GLU A 161 -10.20 -5.27 2.04
C GLU A 161 -8.94 -4.81 2.81
N LEU A 162 -8.06 -4.03 2.17
CA LEU A 162 -6.91 -3.42 2.84
C LEU A 162 -7.36 -2.26 3.71
N THR A 163 -6.67 -2.08 4.84
CA THR A 163 -6.89 -0.97 5.77
C THR A 163 -5.60 -0.16 5.90
N ILE A 164 -5.74 1.15 6.04
CA ILE A 164 -4.65 2.12 6.18
C ILE A 164 -4.01 1.99 7.56
N ALA A 165 -2.79 1.49 7.67
CA ALA A 165 -2.11 1.44 8.96
C ALA A 165 -1.69 2.83 9.48
N ASN A 166 -1.44 3.79 8.59
CA ASN A 166 -0.93 5.11 8.95
C ASN A 166 -1.92 5.88 9.85
N GLY A 167 -1.41 6.43 10.96
CA GLY A 167 -2.21 7.13 11.95
C GLY A 167 -3.00 6.24 12.92
N ARG A 168 -2.91 4.90 12.81
CA ARG A 168 -3.55 3.94 13.74
C ARG A 168 -2.59 3.30 14.75
N LEU A 169 -1.29 3.37 14.48
CA LEU A 169 -0.19 2.76 15.26
C LEU A 169 0.62 3.82 16.00
#